data_AF-A0A0A9YPD0-F1
#
_entry.id   AF-A0A0A9YPD0-F1
#
_cell.length_a   1.000
_cell.length_b   1.000
_cell.length_c   1.000
_cell.angle_alpha   90.00
_cell.angle_beta   90.00
_cell.angle_gamma   90.00
#
_symmetry.space_group_name_H-M   'P 1'
#
loop_
_entity.id
_entity.type
_entity.pdbx_description
1 polymer ?
#
loop_
_entity_poly.entity_id
_entity_poly.type
_entity_poly.pdbx_seq_one_letter_code
_entity_poly.pdbx_strand_id
1 'polypeptide(L)'
;TFRLKTFVANRVAQITEATSTLSWHHVDSINNPADCASRGLTPSELLNHSTWWTGPCWLSQPEQQWPSSNLITEKLELPEVKPEVILHISSRDEPIQSSFIQDLITRFSSYDRLLRVVARILRLSNKAQHVSY
;
A
#
# COMPACT_ATOMS: atom_id res chain seq x y z
N THR A 1 4.06 8.36 6.60
CA THR A 1 4.36 7.38 5.54
C THR A 1 3.10 6.56 5.28
N PHE A 2 2.64 6.43 4.04
CA PHE A 2 1.41 5.66 3.74
C PHE A 2 1.63 4.17 4.03
N ARG A 3 0.86 3.62 4.98
CA ARG A 3 0.97 2.22 5.45
C ARG A 3 0.61 1.20 4.37
N LEU A 4 -0.29 1.55 3.45
CA LEU A 4 -0.76 0.67 2.38
C LEU A 4 0.07 0.83 1.09
N LYS A 5 0.15 -0.24 0.29
CA LYS A 5 0.65 -0.21 -1.11
C LYS A 5 -0.06 0.89 -1.89
N THR A 6 0.65 1.60 -2.77
CA THR A 6 0.15 2.83 -3.43
C THR A 6 -1.18 2.61 -4.16
N PHE A 7 -1.33 1.50 -4.89
CA PHE A 7 -2.59 1.14 -5.56
C PHE A 7 -3.77 1.04 -4.58
N VAL A 8 -3.55 0.36 -3.44
CA VAL A 8 -4.58 0.16 -2.41
C VAL A 8 -4.90 1.47 -1.71
N ALA A 9 -3.88 2.26 -1.35
CA ALA A 9 -4.05 3.57 -0.73
C ALA A 9 -4.91 4.51 -1.59
N ASN A 10 -4.63 4.57 -2.89
CA ASN A 10 -5.38 5.41 -3.82
C ASN A 10 -6.85 4.99 -3.92
N ARG A 11 -7.14 3.68 -3.96
CA ARG A 11 -8.52 3.18 -4.01
C ARG A 11 -9.27 3.41 -2.71
N VAL A 12 -8.63 3.16 -1.56
CA VAL A 12 -9.23 3.44 -0.25
C VAL A 12 -9.61 4.92 -0.17
N ALA A 13 -8.71 5.83 -0.56
CA ALA A 13 -8.99 7.26 -0.58
C ALA A 13 -10.22 7.61 -1.44
N GLN A 14 -10.28 7.10 -2.68
CA GLN A 14 -11.43 7.33 -3.58
C GLN A 14 -12.75 6.83 -2.97
N ILE A 15 -12.76 5.64 -2.36
CA ILE A 15 -13.97 5.07 -1.78
C ILE A 15 -14.41 5.87 -0.54
N THR A 16 -13.48 6.27 0.32
CA THR A 16 -13.78 7.08 1.52
C THR A 16 -14.15 8.53 1.21
N GLU A 17 -13.75 9.04 0.04
CA GLU A 17 -14.17 10.36 -0.45
C GLU A 17 -15.58 10.30 -1.05
N ALA A 18 -15.88 9.20 -1.76
CA ALA A 18 -17.18 9.00 -2.40
C ALA A 18 -18.29 8.52 -1.44
N THR A 19 -17.94 7.95 -0.29
CA THR A 19 -18.91 7.33 0.63
C THR A 19 -18.60 7.64 2.10
N SER A 20 -19.65 7.72 2.92
CA SER A 20 -19.49 7.88 4.37
C SER A 20 -19.13 6.55 5.02
N THR A 21 -18.00 6.51 5.72
CA THR A 21 -17.57 5.32 6.48
C THR A 21 -18.53 4.97 7.62
N LEU A 22 -19.35 5.92 8.08
CA LEU A 22 -20.38 5.69 9.10
C LEU A 22 -21.54 4.82 8.59
N SER A 23 -21.66 4.66 7.27
CA SER A 23 -22.70 3.86 6.61
C SER A 23 -22.19 2.49 6.18
N TRP A 24 -20.96 2.10 6.56
CA TRP A 24 -20.38 0.83 6.16
C TRP A 24 -20.66 -0.24 7.21
N HIS A 25 -21.26 -1.34 6.78
CA HIS A 25 -21.53 -2.51 7.63
C HIS A 25 -20.92 -3.75 6.99
N HIS A 26 -20.34 -4.61 7.81
CA HIS A 26 -19.89 -5.91 7.36
C HIS A 26 -21.08 -6.81 7.07
N VAL A 27 -21.05 -7.48 5.91
CA VAL A 27 -22.01 -8.54 5.55
C VAL A 27 -21.23 -9.83 5.41
N ASP A 28 -21.61 -10.85 6.18
CA ASP A 28 -20.99 -12.17 6.12
C ASP A 28 -21.04 -12.72 4.69
N SER A 29 -20.00 -13.45 4.29
CA SER A 29 -19.84 -13.92 2.91
C SER A 29 -21.05 -14.70 2.37
N ILE A 30 -21.73 -15.48 3.23
CA ILE A 30 -22.92 -16.27 2.87
C ILE A 30 -24.12 -15.36 2.53
N ASN A 31 -24.19 -14.19 3.16
CA ASN A 31 -25.27 -13.23 3.00
C ASN A 31 -24.97 -12.14 1.97
N ASN A 32 -23.75 -12.11 1.40
CA ASN A 32 -23.34 -11.11 0.43
C ASN A 32 -23.96 -11.38 -0.95
N PRO A 33 -24.91 -10.56 -1.44
CA PRO A 33 -25.52 -10.76 -2.74
C PRO A 33 -24.51 -10.75 -3.88
N ALA A 34 -23.41 -10.00 -3.77
CA ALA A 34 -22.41 -9.91 -4.83
C ALA A 34 -21.53 -11.17 -4.96
N ASP A 35 -21.47 -12.03 -3.93
CA ASP A 35 -20.62 -13.23 -3.92
C ASP A 35 -21.00 -14.17 -5.06
N CYS A 36 -22.30 -14.40 -5.28
CA CYS A 36 -22.78 -15.34 -6.29
C CYS A 36 -22.42 -14.89 -7.72
N ALA A 37 -22.50 -13.60 -8.03
CA ALA A 37 -22.05 -13.07 -9.31
C ALA A 37 -20.52 -13.18 -9.49
N SER A 38 -19.75 -12.95 -8.43
CA SER A 38 -18.28 -13.06 -8.48
C SER A 38 -17.77 -14.49 -8.62
N ARG A 39 -18.50 -15.48 -8.10
CA ARG A 39 -18.19 -16.92 -8.22
C ARG A 39 -18.60 -17.52 -9.55
N GLY A 40 -19.47 -16.83 -10.28
CA GLY A 40 -20.02 -17.26 -11.55
C GLY A 40 -21.41 -17.86 -11.37
N LEU A 41 -22.41 -17.18 -11.93
CA LEU A 41 -23.76 -17.66 -12.10
C LEU A 41 -24.10 -17.65 -13.57
N THR A 42 -24.82 -18.68 -14.03
CA THR A 42 -25.46 -18.62 -15.34
C THR A 42 -26.64 -17.65 -15.30
N PRO A 43 -27.06 -17.07 -16.45
CA PRO A 43 -28.25 -16.22 -16.50
C PRO A 43 -29.51 -16.89 -15.94
N SER A 44 -29.67 -18.20 -16.18
CA SER A 44 -30.83 -18.97 -15.70
C SER A 44 -30.83 -19.15 -14.18
N GLU A 45 -29.66 -19.34 -13.57
CA GLU A 45 -29.54 -19.41 -12.11
C GLU A 45 -29.76 -18.03 -11.47
N LEU A 46 -29.22 -16.96 -12.09
CA LEU A 46 -29.39 -15.59 -11.63
C LEU A 46 -30.86 -15.18 -11.55
N LEU A 47 -31.67 -15.56 -12.55
CA LEU A 47 -33.11 -15.29 -12.56
C LEU A 47 -33.82 -15.85 -11.30
N ASN A 48 -33.33 -16.96 -10.77
CA ASN A 48 -33.92 -17.64 -9.61
C ASN A 48 -33.17 -17.36 -8.30
N HIS A 49 -32.12 -16.52 -8.32
CA HIS A 49 -31.28 -16.27 -7.15
C HIS A 49 -31.86 -15.15 -6.28
N SER A 50 -32.76 -15.49 -5.35
CA SER A 50 -33.46 -14.51 -4.49
C SER A 50 -32.53 -13.51 -3.80
N THR A 51 -31.43 -13.97 -3.19
CA THR A 51 -30.49 -13.10 -2.46
C THR A 51 -29.88 -12.00 -3.34
N TRP A 52 -29.74 -12.22 -4.65
CA TRP A 52 -29.23 -11.19 -5.56
C TRP A 52 -30.23 -10.03 -5.71
N TRP A 53 -31.52 -10.38 -5.84
CA TRP A 53 -32.59 -9.43 -6.12
C TRP A 53 -33.13 -8.75 -4.86
N THR A 54 -33.24 -9.48 -3.75
CA THR A 54 -33.86 -8.98 -2.52
C THR A 54 -32.86 -8.69 -1.41
N GLY A 55 -31.63 -9.18 -1.53
CA GLY A 55 -30.66 -9.17 -0.44
C GLY A 55 -31.05 -10.13 0.70
N PRO A 56 -30.28 -10.11 1.80
CA PRO A 56 -30.60 -10.88 3.00
C PRO A 56 -31.81 -10.30 3.73
N CYS A 57 -32.59 -11.17 4.38
CA CYS A 57 -33.88 -10.81 4.99
C CYS A 57 -33.80 -9.70 6.06
N TRP A 58 -32.69 -9.63 6.79
CA TRP A 58 -32.46 -8.63 7.83
C TRP A 58 -32.25 -7.22 7.26
N LEU A 59 -31.86 -7.07 5.99
CA LEU A 59 -31.62 -5.75 5.38
C LEU A 59 -32.92 -4.94 5.24
N SER A 60 -34.06 -5.63 5.11
CA SER A 60 -35.39 -4.99 5.09
C SER A 60 -35.95 -4.68 6.49
N GLN A 61 -35.28 -5.14 7.54
CA GLN A 61 -35.68 -4.87 8.93
C GLN A 61 -35.09 -3.52 9.39
N PRO A 62 -35.62 -2.93 10.48
CA PRO A 62 -35.00 -1.77 11.11
C PRO A 62 -33.53 -2.01 11.45
N GLU A 63 -32.70 -0.98 11.34
CA GLU A 63 -31.24 -1.04 11.54
C GLU A 63 -30.85 -1.62 12.92
N GLN A 64 -31.71 -1.47 13.93
CA GLN A 64 -31.52 -2.03 15.27
C GLN A 64 -31.51 -3.56 15.28
N GLN A 65 -32.05 -4.20 14.24
CA GLN A 65 -32.09 -5.65 14.06
C GLN A 65 -30.99 -6.16 13.13
N TRP A 66 -30.17 -5.26 12.58
CA TRP A 66 -29.07 -5.66 11.71
C TRP A 66 -27.98 -6.39 12.51
N PRO A 67 -27.28 -7.34 11.88
CA PRO A 67 -26.17 -8.03 12.55
C PRO A 67 -25.12 -7.01 12.96
N SER A 68 -24.69 -7.09 14.22
CA SER A 68 -23.62 -6.22 14.73
C SER A 68 -22.32 -6.56 14.02
N SER A 69 -21.74 -5.58 13.33
CA SER A 69 -20.38 -5.73 12.81
C SER A 69 -19.41 -5.71 13.99
N ASN A 70 -18.93 -6.88 14.39
CA ASN A 70 -17.77 -6.97 15.28
C ASN A 70 -16.57 -6.39 14.52
N LEU A 71 -16.23 -5.13 14.78
CA LEU A 71 -14.98 -4.57 14.29
C LEU A 71 -13.87 -5.35 14.96
N ILE A 72 -13.21 -6.22 14.20
CA ILE A 72 -12.04 -6.94 14.66
C ILE A 72 -10.95 -5.90 14.86
N THR A 73 -10.72 -5.51 16.12
CA THR A 73 -9.66 -4.58 16.52
C THR A 73 -8.29 -5.26 16.57
N GLU A 74 -8.23 -6.58 16.35
CA GLU A 74 -6.95 -7.29 16.26
C GLU A 74 -6.13 -6.73 15.10
N LYS A 75 -4.83 -6.58 15.36
CA LYS A 75 -3.85 -6.09 14.39
C LYS A 75 -3.70 -7.14 13.28
N LEU A 76 -4.60 -7.10 12.31
CA LEU A 76 -4.58 -8.01 11.17
C LEU A 76 -3.35 -7.66 10.31
N GLU A 77 -2.47 -8.64 10.15
CA GLU A 77 -1.36 -8.61 9.19
C GLU A 77 -1.96 -8.64 7.78
N LEU A 78 -2.26 -7.46 7.25
CA LEU A 78 -2.82 -7.30 5.90
C LEU A 78 -1.70 -7.39 4.84
N PRO A 79 -1.80 -8.27 3.84
CA PRO A 79 -0.83 -8.39 2.74
C PRO A 79 -0.59 -7.08 1.96
N GLU A 80 -1.54 -6.15 2.05
CA GLU A 80 -1.54 -4.86 1.36
C GLU A 80 -0.73 -3.79 2.10
N VAL A 81 -0.36 -4.04 3.36
CA VAL A 81 0.54 -3.18 4.11
C VAL A 81 1.93 -3.26 3.48
N LYS A 82 2.56 -2.10 3.26
CA LYS A 82 3.94 -2.07 2.77
C LYS A 82 4.83 -2.75 3.80
N PRO A 83 5.72 -3.66 3.39
CA PRO A 83 6.71 -4.20 4.31
C PRO A 83 7.50 -3.03 4.90
N GLU A 84 7.76 -3.11 6.20
CA GLU A 84 8.63 -2.15 6.86
C GLU A 84 10.03 -2.31 6.26
N VAL A 85 10.44 -1.34 5.44
CA VAL A 85 11.80 -1.32 4.88
C VAL A 85 12.71 -0.83 6.00
N ILE A 86 13.17 -1.76 6.82
CA ILE A 86 14.23 -1.48 7.80
C ILE A 86 15.52 -1.35 6.98
N LEU A 87 15.95 -0.10 6.79
CA LEU A 87 17.24 0.21 6.21
C LEU A 87 18.31 -0.18 7.24
N HIS A 88 18.83 -1.40 7.13
CA HIS A 88 19.89 -1.88 8.00
C HIS A 88 21.21 -1.23 7.57
N ILE A 89 21.56 -0.11 8.18
CA ILE A 89 22.89 0.48 8.07
C ILE A 89 23.78 -0.35 9.00
N SER A 90 24.51 -1.32 8.45
CA SER A 90 25.57 -1.98 9.20
C SER A 90 26.73 -0.98 9.35
N SER A 91 26.78 -0.25 10.46
CA SER A 91 28.04 0.37 10.89
C SER A 91 28.98 -0.75 11.31
N ARG A 92 30.07 -0.98 10.58
CA ARG A 92 31.18 -1.74 11.16
C ARG A 92 31.76 -0.87 12.27
N ASP A 93 31.79 -1.39 13.49
CA ASP A 93 32.52 -0.83 14.64
C ASP A 93 34.05 -0.97 14.48
N GLU A 94 34.54 -0.92 13.24
CA GLU A 94 35.96 -0.71 12.98
C GLU A 94 36.21 0.80 13.07
N PRO A 95 37.29 1.27 13.73
CA PRO A 95 37.65 2.68 13.72
C PRO A 95 37.70 3.15 12.27
N ILE A 96 36.75 3.99 11.90
CA ILE A 96 36.57 4.50 10.55
C ILE A 96 37.85 5.26 10.19
N GLN A 97 38.78 4.60 9.51
CA GLN A 97 39.69 5.32 8.63
C GLN A 97 38.78 6.12 7.73
N SER A 98 38.92 7.45 7.75
CA SER A 98 37.98 8.37 7.12
C SER A 98 37.63 7.88 5.73
N SER A 99 36.41 7.36 5.56
CA SER A 99 36.02 6.86 4.25
C SER A 99 36.00 8.05 3.30
N PHE A 100 36.46 7.85 2.07
CA PHE A 100 36.42 8.89 1.03
C PHE A 100 35.05 9.59 0.96
N ILE A 101 33.96 8.85 1.21
CA ILE A 101 32.60 9.37 1.23
C ILE A 101 32.35 10.33 2.40
N GLN A 102 32.81 10.01 3.61
CA GLN A 102 32.67 10.88 4.78
C GLN A 102 33.46 12.18 4.62
N ASP A 103 34.70 12.09 4.14
CA ASP A 103 35.52 13.26 3.84
C ASP A 103 34.90 14.09 2.71
N LEU A 104 34.34 13.44 1.70
CA LEU A 104 33.69 14.13 0.60
C LEU A 104 32.43 14.86 1.06
N ILE A 105 31.60 14.25 1.91
CA ILE A 105 30.38 14.88 2.44
C ILE A 105 30.73 16.07 3.34
N THR A 106 31.67 15.90 4.28
CA THR A 106 32.03 16.93 5.26
C THR A 106 32.73 18.15 4.65
N ARG A 107 33.37 18.01 3.48
CA ARG A 107 34.04 19.12 2.79
C ARG A 107 33.11 20.15 2.17
N PHE A 108 31.81 19.87 2.04
CA PHE A 108 30.86 20.79 1.42
C PHE A 108 29.74 21.18 2.38
N SER A 109 29.63 22.48 2.64
CA SER A 109 28.52 23.07 3.40
C SER A 109 27.23 23.25 2.59
N SER A 110 27.22 22.88 1.31
CA SER A 110 26.07 23.01 0.41
C SER A 110 25.86 21.71 -0.36
N TYR A 111 24.68 21.12 -0.19
CA TYR A 111 24.25 19.90 -0.88
C TYR A 111 24.33 20.05 -2.41
N ASP A 112 23.87 21.17 -2.94
CA ASP A 112 23.96 21.46 -4.38
C ASP A 112 25.39 21.46 -4.93
N ARG A 113 26.36 21.96 -4.13
CA ARG A 113 27.78 21.94 -4.53
C ARG A 113 28.32 20.52 -4.51
N LEU A 114 28.02 19.74 -3.47
CA LEU A 114 28.39 18.34 -3.38
C LEU A 114 27.84 17.54 -4.57
N LEU A 115 26.54 17.68 -4.87
CA LEU A 115 25.88 16.97 -5.96
C LEU A 115 26.54 17.27 -7.32
N ARG A 116 26.85 18.55 -7.59
CA ARG A 116 27.56 18.94 -8.82
C ARG A 116 28.95 18.32 -8.93
N VAL A 117 29.68 18.22 -7.82
CA VAL A 117 31.02 17.62 -7.80
C VAL A 117 30.95 16.12 -8.04
N VAL A 118 30.05 15.41 -7.35
CA VAL A 118 29.82 13.97 -7.57
C VAL A 118 29.41 13.70 -9.01
N ALA A 119 28.48 14.48 -9.56
CA ALA A 119 28.05 14.37 -10.96
C ALA A 119 29.22 14.57 -11.96
N ARG A 120 30.14 15.50 -11.67
CA ARG A 120 31.35 15.68 -12.49
C ARG A 120 32.29 14.49 -12.41
N ILE A 121 32.53 13.94 -11.22
CA ILE A 121 33.37 12.74 -11.03
C ILE A 121 32.79 11.56 -11.81
N LEU A 122 31.49 11.29 -11.68
CA LEU A 122 30.81 10.22 -12.42
C LEU A 122 30.87 10.44 -13.94
N ARG A 123 30.66 11.68 -14.40
CA ARG A 123 30.76 12.02 -15.83
C ARG A 123 32.16 11.80 -16.39
N LEU A 124 33.21 12.11 -15.62
CA LEU A 124 34.59 11.87 -16.02
C LEU A 124 34.94 10.38 -16.03
N SER A 125 34.50 9.63 -15.01
CA SER A 125 34.67 8.18 -14.94
C SER A 125 34.04 7.48 -16.14
N ASN A 126 32.79 7.83 -16.47
CA ASN A 126 32.10 7.27 -17.63
C ASN A 126 32.81 7.63 -18.95
N LYS A 127 33.38 8.84 -19.07
CA LYS A 127 34.16 9.20 -20.26
C LYS A 127 35.47 8.42 -20.38
N ALA A 128 36.17 8.18 -19.27
CA ALA A 128 37.42 7.41 -19.27
C ALA A 128 37.21 5.95 -19.68
N GLN A 129 36.06 5.36 -19.33
CA GLN A 129 35.68 4.01 -19.75
C GLN A 129 35.40 3.90 -21.27
N HIS A 130 34.98 4.99 -21.91
CA HIS A 130 34.72 5.02 -23.35
C HIS A 130 35.96 5.28 -24.23
N VAL A 131 37.06 5.80 -23.66
CA VAL A 131 38.31 6.13 -24.39
C VAL A 131 39.30 4.94 -24.41
N SER A 132 38.99 3.84 -23.71
CA SER A 132 39.85 2.66 -23.61
C SER A 132 39.48 1.53 -24.61
N TYR A 133 39.01 1.87 -25.82
CA TYR A 133 38.78 0.94 -26.94
C TYR A 133 39.53 1.39 -28.19
#